data_AF-A0A6M1SS74-F1
#
_entry.id   AF-A0A6M1SS74-F1
#
_cell.length_a   1.000
_cell.length_b   1.000
_cell.length_c   1.000
_cell.angle_alpha   90.00
_cell.angle_beta   90.00
_cell.angle_gamma   90.00
#
_symmetry.space_group_name_H-M   'P 1'
#
loop_
_entity.id
_entity.type
_entity.pdbx_description
1 polymer ?
#
loop_
_entity_poly.entity_id
_entity_poly.type
_entity_poly.pdbx_seq_one_letter_code
_entity_poly.pdbx_strand_id
1 'polypeptide(L)'
;SQMGMLTALVGTGLTVPQAWLLLLPGLVLFAAHHALAKGALFMGTSISEHMPRWRVPLLFALMALPGVSLTGALAAGLVSKWGVKSVLYDAQLTTLVLLLTWAAVGTSLLVSVCLWRQWQLRKSGGSHPMQWGAWLAAVVAALATPLWLPLHGAEVPPLAEWAGIVWPFPVGLLALVVALSLRQRVKVSPPPAGDLWWLYAPLAGYALQGCQRFSDTLGRVKAASVARGLAFERAVMQLLRRSLRAEPWLRQHGSGLMMAMAVLLALLLMWEGRA
;
A
#
# COMPACT_ATOMS: atom_id res chain seq x y z
N SER A 1 -1.16 -10.34 -16.27
CA SER A 1 -2.29 -9.52 -15.77
C SER A 1 -3.52 -9.83 -16.61
N GLN A 2 -4.70 -10.01 -15.98
CA GLN A 2 -5.94 -10.37 -16.69
C GLN A 2 -6.46 -9.23 -17.58
N MET A 3 -6.29 -7.98 -17.17
CA MET A 3 -6.54 -6.82 -18.04
C MET A 3 -5.61 -6.81 -19.25
N GLY A 4 -4.33 -7.14 -19.06
CA GLY A 4 -3.38 -7.26 -20.18
C GLY A 4 -3.78 -8.36 -21.16
N MET A 5 -4.36 -9.46 -20.68
CA MET A 5 -4.93 -10.50 -21.54
C MET A 5 -6.12 -9.98 -22.33
N LEU A 6 -7.09 -9.30 -21.68
CA LEU A 6 -8.21 -8.65 -22.37
C LEU A 6 -7.73 -7.72 -23.49
N THR A 7 -6.77 -6.85 -23.19
CA THR A 7 -6.21 -5.91 -24.17
C THR A 7 -5.54 -6.63 -25.33
N ALA A 8 -4.75 -7.68 -25.06
CA ALA A 8 -4.09 -8.46 -26.11
C ALA A 8 -5.10 -9.17 -27.03
N LEU A 9 -6.19 -9.69 -26.46
CA LEU A 9 -7.25 -10.36 -27.22
C LEU A 9 -8.08 -9.38 -28.05
N VAL A 10 -8.41 -8.21 -27.50
CA VAL A 10 -9.02 -7.12 -28.29
C VAL A 10 -8.10 -6.70 -29.43
N GLY A 11 -6.81 -6.48 -29.14
CA GLY A 11 -5.80 -6.17 -30.14
C GLY A 11 -5.72 -7.24 -31.23
N THR A 12 -5.81 -8.52 -30.85
CA THR A 12 -5.84 -9.64 -31.80
C THR A 12 -7.00 -9.53 -32.77
N GLY A 13 -8.20 -9.25 -32.25
CA GLY A 13 -9.40 -9.04 -33.06
C GLY A 13 -9.28 -7.89 -34.06
N LEU A 14 -8.57 -6.82 -33.68
CA LEU A 14 -8.29 -5.68 -34.56
C LEU A 14 -7.25 -6.02 -35.62
N THR A 15 -6.22 -6.79 -35.28
CA THR A 15 -5.13 -7.18 -36.20
C THR A 15 -5.50 -8.33 -37.13
N VAL A 16 -6.39 -9.23 -36.69
CA VAL A 16 -6.85 -10.41 -37.42
C VAL A 16 -8.39 -10.40 -37.42
N PRO A 17 -9.04 -9.56 -38.26
CA PRO A 17 -10.49 -9.37 -38.23
C PRO A 17 -11.30 -10.65 -38.42
N GLN A 18 -10.75 -11.63 -39.14
CA GLN A 18 -11.38 -12.93 -39.39
C GLN A 18 -11.56 -13.74 -38.09
N ALA A 19 -10.64 -13.58 -37.12
CA ALA A 19 -10.72 -14.25 -35.84
C ALA A 19 -11.69 -13.56 -34.86
N TRP A 20 -12.09 -12.31 -35.12
CA TRP A 20 -12.84 -11.50 -34.17
C TRP A 20 -14.18 -12.12 -33.77
N LEU A 21 -14.98 -12.56 -34.75
CA LEU A 21 -16.30 -13.14 -34.50
C LEU A 21 -16.21 -14.43 -33.69
N LEU A 22 -15.14 -15.21 -33.87
CA LEU A 22 -14.90 -16.45 -33.13
C LEU A 22 -14.31 -16.17 -31.74
N LEU A 23 -13.51 -15.12 -31.59
CA LEU A 23 -12.85 -14.75 -30.34
C LEU A 23 -13.80 -14.04 -29.37
N LEU A 24 -14.76 -13.26 -29.90
CA LEU A 24 -15.64 -12.40 -29.11
C LEU A 24 -16.44 -13.16 -28.03
N PRO A 25 -17.06 -14.33 -28.30
CA PRO A 25 -17.73 -15.13 -27.27
C PRO A 25 -16.81 -15.50 -26.09
N GLY A 26 -15.61 -16.01 -26.40
CA GLY A 26 -14.61 -16.37 -25.40
C GLY A 26 -14.13 -15.16 -24.60
N LEU A 27 -13.95 -14.02 -25.26
CA LEU A 27 -13.54 -12.76 -24.65
C LEU A 27 -14.60 -12.19 -23.69
N VAL A 28 -15.87 -12.17 -24.11
CA VAL A 28 -16.99 -11.69 -23.28
C VAL A 28 -17.19 -12.59 -22.08
N LEU A 29 -17.15 -13.92 -22.29
CA LEU A 29 -17.26 -14.88 -21.19
C LEU A 29 -16.09 -14.71 -20.22
N PHE A 30 -14.86 -14.56 -20.72
CA PHE A 30 -13.67 -14.32 -19.92
C PHE A 30 -13.82 -13.03 -19.09
N ALA A 31 -14.28 -11.93 -19.68
CA ALA A 31 -14.49 -10.66 -18.99
C ALA A 31 -15.55 -10.77 -17.87
N ALA A 32 -16.71 -11.35 -18.19
CA ALA A 32 -17.81 -11.54 -17.24
C ALA A 32 -17.40 -12.45 -16.07
N HIS A 33 -16.82 -13.60 -16.38
CA HIS A 33 -16.29 -14.53 -15.38
C HIS A 33 -15.21 -13.87 -14.52
N HIS A 34 -14.25 -13.17 -15.14
CA HIS A 34 -13.16 -12.49 -14.45
C HIS A 34 -13.68 -11.47 -13.42
N ALA A 35 -14.63 -10.62 -13.84
CA ALA A 35 -15.22 -9.62 -12.97
C ALA A 35 -15.90 -10.25 -11.74
N LEU A 36 -16.72 -11.29 -11.95
CA LEU A 36 -17.44 -11.97 -10.89
C LEU A 36 -16.52 -12.76 -9.96
N ALA A 37 -15.57 -13.52 -10.51
CA ALA A 37 -14.62 -14.29 -9.71
C ALA A 37 -13.74 -13.36 -8.84
N LYS A 38 -13.29 -12.24 -9.41
CA LYS A 38 -12.54 -11.22 -8.66
C LYS A 38 -13.42 -10.56 -7.58
N GLY A 39 -14.68 -10.26 -7.90
CA GLY A 39 -15.66 -9.76 -6.92
C GLY A 39 -15.88 -10.73 -5.77
N ALA A 40 -16.06 -12.01 -6.06
CA ALA A 40 -16.21 -13.07 -5.05
C ALA A 40 -14.96 -13.23 -4.18
N LEU A 41 -13.76 -13.11 -4.75
CA LEU A 41 -12.50 -13.11 -3.99
C LEU A 41 -12.41 -11.91 -3.04
N PHE A 42 -12.79 -10.71 -3.49
CA PHE A 42 -12.84 -9.52 -2.62
C PHE A 42 -13.86 -9.68 -1.49
N MET A 43 -15.08 -10.14 -1.78
CA MET A 43 -16.08 -10.43 -0.74
C MET A 43 -15.57 -11.49 0.24
N GLY A 44 -14.79 -12.46 -0.24
CA GLY A 44 -14.15 -13.49 0.58
C GLY A 44 -13.19 -12.93 1.63
N THR A 45 -12.62 -11.72 1.46
CA THR A 45 -11.77 -11.09 2.48
C THR A 45 -12.56 -10.78 3.75
N SER A 46 -13.79 -10.27 3.59
CA SER A 46 -14.72 -10.00 4.69
C SER A 46 -15.15 -11.30 5.40
N ILE A 47 -15.31 -12.39 4.65
CA ILE A 47 -15.58 -13.74 5.20
C ILE A 47 -14.39 -14.26 6.01
N SER A 48 -13.14 -14.04 5.56
CA SER A 48 -11.96 -14.45 6.33
C SER A 48 -11.77 -13.67 7.63
N GLU A 49 -12.22 -12.41 7.69
CA GLU A 49 -12.20 -11.61 8.92
C GLU A 49 -13.27 -12.04 9.92
N HIS A 50 -14.41 -12.54 9.44
CA HIS A 50 -15.53 -12.95 10.26
C HIS A 50 -15.93 -14.39 9.90
N MET A 51 -15.07 -15.38 10.16
CA MET A 51 -15.35 -16.73 9.66
C MET A 51 -16.69 -17.30 10.18
N PRO A 52 -17.57 -17.83 9.29
CA PRO A 52 -18.72 -18.63 9.71
C PRO A 52 -18.27 -19.88 10.46
N ARG A 53 -19.17 -20.45 11.27
CA ARG A 53 -18.91 -21.64 12.10
C ARG A 53 -18.92 -22.95 11.30
N TRP A 54 -18.43 -22.93 10.06
CA TRP A 54 -18.34 -24.09 9.19
C TRP A 54 -17.01 -24.82 9.39
N ARG A 55 -16.89 -26.02 8.83
CA ARG A 55 -15.62 -26.73 8.79
C ARG A 55 -14.58 -25.89 8.07
N VAL A 56 -13.49 -25.58 8.76
CA VAL A 56 -12.34 -24.82 8.25
C VAL A 56 -11.87 -25.28 6.85
N PRO A 57 -11.66 -26.58 6.56
CA PRO A 57 -11.24 -27.01 5.22
C PRO A 57 -12.29 -26.72 4.13
N LEU A 58 -13.58 -26.78 4.47
CA LEU A 58 -14.66 -26.44 3.54
C LEU A 58 -14.63 -24.95 3.19
N LEU A 59 -14.41 -24.08 4.18
CA LEU A 59 -14.29 -22.64 3.93
C LEU A 59 -13.09 -22.32 3.06
N PHE A 60 -11.95 -22.94 3.33
CA PHE A 60 -10.77 -22.78 2.48
C PHE A 60 -11.06 -23.20 1.04
N ALA A 61 -11.69 -24.36 0.84
CA ALA A 61 -12.05 -24.84 -0.49
C ALA A 61 -12.99 -23.85 -1.21
N LEU A 62 -14.04 -23.39 -0.54
CA LEU A 62 -14.99 -22.43 -1.12
C LEU A 62 -14.36 -21.06 -1.44
N MET A 63 -13.43 -20.59 -0.61
CA MET A 63 -12.65 -19.37 -0.89
C MET A 63 -11.67 -19.57 -2.05
N ALA A 64 -11.12 -20.77 -2.20
CA ALA A 64 -10.20 -21.09 -3.28
C ALA A 64 -10.92 -21.26 -4.63
N LEU A 65 -12.16 -21.75 -4.66
CA LEU A 65 -12.93 -22.00 -5.89
C LEU A 65 -12.93 -20.84 -6.90
N PRO A 66 -13.33 -19.60 -6.56
CA PRO A 66 -13.29 -18.49 -7.50
C PRO A 66 -11.85 -18.18 -7.96
N GLY A 67 -10.85 -18.39 -7.09
CA GLY A 67 -9.44 -18.25 -7.44
C GLY A 67 -8.98 -19.29 -8.45
N VAL A 68 -9.26 -20.57 -8.23
CA VAL A 68 -8.93 -21.67 -9.15
C VAL A 68 -9.61 -21.46 -10.50
N SER A 69 -10.88 -21.07 -10.49
CA SER A 69 -11.62 -20.71 -11.70
C SER A 69 -10.95 -19.54 -12.43
N LEU A 70 -10.55 -18.48 -11.73
CA LEU A 70 -9.86 -17.31 -12.31
C LEU A 70 -8.52 -17.64 -13.01
N THR A 71 -7.84 -18.72 -12.61
CA THR A 71 -6.62 -19.21 -13.30
C THR A 71 -6.92 -19.91 -14.62
N GLY A 72 -8.20 -20.16 -14.91
CA GLY A 72 -8.69 -20.94 -16.04
C GLY A 72 -8.61 -22.45 -15.84
N ALA A 73 -8.50 -22.92 -14.60
CA ALA A 73 -8.35 -24.34 -14.29
C ALA A 73 -9.69 -25.04 -13.99
N LEU A 74 -10.78 -24.29 -13.82
CA LEU A 74 -12.07 -24.84 -13.38
C LEU A 74 -13.25 -24.03 -13.94
N ALA A 75 -14.40 -24.69 -14.12
CA ALA A 75 -15.70 -24.12 -14.46
C ALA A 75 -15.66 -23.05 -15.59
N ALA A 76 -16.32 -21.91 -15.41
CA ALA A 76 -16.33 -20.79 -16.34
C ALA A 76 -14.94 -20.33 -16.81
N GLY A 77 -13.94 -20.40 -15.93
CA GLY A 77 -12.56 -20.08 -16.29
C GLY A 77 -11.96 -21.08 -17.29
N LEU A 78 -12.24 -22.37 -17.13
CA LEU A 78 -11.81 -23.42 -18.06
C LEU A 78 -12.44 -23.20 -19.44
N VAL A 79 -13.75 -22.95 -19.48
CA VAL A 79 -14.53 -22.74 -20.71
C VAL A 79 -14.05 -21.49 -21.46
N SER A 80 -13.94 -20.36 -20.76
CA SER A 80 -13.46 -19.11 -21.38
C SER A 80 -12.03 -19.21 -21.89
N LYS A 81 -11.12 -19.85 -21.13
CA LYS A 81 -9.74 -20.08 -21.55
C LYS A 81 -9.66 -20.98 -22.77
N TRP A 82 -10.48 -22.02 -22.83
CA TRP A 82 -10.55 -22.90 -24.01
C TRP A 82 -11.05 -22.15 -25.24
N GLY A 83 -12.18 -21.45 -25.14
CA GLY A 83 -12.78 -20.72 -26.27
C GLY A 83 -11.86 -19.64 -26.85
N VAL A 84 -11.00 -19.05 -26.03
CA VAL A 84 -9.94 -18.15 -26.52
C VAL A 84 -8.78 -18.94 -27.13
N LYS A 85 -8.29 -19.98 -26.44
CA LYS A 85 -7.11 -20.73 -26.84
C LYS A 85 -7.31 -21.41 -28.21
N SER A 86 -8.45 -22.04 -28.45
CA SER A 86 -8.75 -22.73 -29.72
C SER A 86 -8.65 -21.80 -30.92
N VAL A 87 -9.32 -20.64 -30.85
CA VAL A 87 -9.33 -19.62 -31.91
C VAL A 87 -7.92 -19.09 -32.20
N LEU A 88 -7.10 -18.88 -31.16
CA LEU A 88 -5.73 -18.40 -31.34
C LEU A 88 -4.81 -19.45 -31.99
N TYR A 89 -5.02 -20.74 -31.72
CA TYR A 89 -4.31 -21.81 -32.42
C TYR A 89 -4.71 -21.89 -33.89
N ASP A 90 -6.01 -21.81 -34.18
CA ASP A 90 -6.53 -21.84 -35.55
C ASP A 90 -5.99 -20.66 -36.37
N ALA A 91 -5.88 -19.49 -35.74
CA ALA A 91 -5.27 -18.29 -36.33
C ALA A 91 -3.72 -18.32 -36.39
N GLN A 92 -3.07 -19.42 -36.01
CA GLN A 92 -1.61 -19.61 -36.00
C GLN A 92 -0.84 -18.59 -35.11
N LEU A 93 -1.50 -18.04 -34.09
CA LEU A 93 -0.92 -17.05 -33.16
C LEU A 93 -0.20 -17.72 -31.99
N THR A 94 0.67 -18.69 -32.27
CA THR A 94 1.33 -19.55 -31.28
C THR A 94 2.17 -18.78 -30.26
N THR A 95 2.83 -17.69 -30.68
CA THR A 95 3.61 -16.82 -29.78
C THR A 95 2.71 -16.14 -28.75
N LEU A 96 1.54 -15.64 -29.17
CA LEU A 96 0.59 -15.03 -28.26
C LEU A 96 0.04 -16.08 -27.27
N VAL A 97 -0.29 -17.28 -27.74
CA VAL A 97 -0.71 -18.37 -26.86
C VAL A 97 0.36 -18.69 -25.81
N LEU A 98 1.63 -18.74 -26.20
CA LEU A 98 2.75 -18.96 -25.28
C LEU A 98 2.82 -17.87 -24.20
N LEU A 99 2.73 -16.59 -24.60
CA LEU A 99 2.75 -15.45 -23.68
C LEU A 99 1.54 -15.46 -22.73
N LEU A 100 0.34 -15.76 -23.23
CA LEU A 100 -0.87 -15.88 -22.42
C LEU A 100 -0.78 -17.07 -21.45
N THR A 101 -0.10 -18.14 -21.84
CA THR A 101 0.14 -19.30 -20.98
C THR A 101 1.08 -18.97 -19.83
N TRP A 102 2.17 -18.24 -20.10
CA TRP A 102 3.03 -17.68 -19.04
C TRP A 102 2.30 -16.68 -18.15
N ALA A 103 1.42 -15.85 -18.72
CA ALA A 103 0.56 -14.96 -17.96
C ALA A 103 -0.38 -15.75 -17.03
N ALA A 104 -0.89 -16.90 -17.47
CA ALA A 104 -1.72 -17.78 -16.65
C ALA A 104 -0.94 -18.40 -15.48
N VAL A 105 0.33 -18.81 -15.69
CA VAL A 105 1.23 -19.24 -14.58
C VAL A 105 1.39 -18.11 -13.57
N GLY A 106 1.66 -16.89 -14.03
CA GLY A 106 1.80 -15.71 -13.17
C GLY A 106 0.52 -15.39 -12.40
N THR A 107 -0.64 -15.46 -13.05
CA THR A 107 -1.94 -15.31 -12.37
C THR A 107 -2.15 -16.39 -11.32
N SER A 108 -1.83 -17.64 -11.62
CA SER A 108 -1.96 -18.72 -10.65
C SER A 108 -1.09 -18.48 -9.42
N LEU A 109 0.18 -18.12 -9.62
CA LEU A 109 1.08 -17.78 -8.52
C LEU A 109 0.51 -16.65 -7.65
N LEU A 110 0.07 -15.54 -8.26
CA LEU A 110 -0.48 -14.39 -7.53
C LEU A 110 -1.76 -14.72 -6.77
N VAL A 111 -2.68 -15.46 -7.38
CA VAL A 111 -3.94 -15.89 -6.74
C VAL A 111 -3.64 -16.85 -5.58
N SER A 112 -2.72 -17.80 -5.76
CA SER A 112 -2.27 -18.70 -4.69
C SER A 112 -1.62 -17.93 -3.53
N VAL A 113 -0.77 -16.93 -3.81
CA VAL A 113 -0.18 -16.05 -2.78
C VAL A 113 -1.27 -15.29 -2.04
N CYS A 114 -2.24 -14.72 -2.76
CA CYS A 114 -3.34 -13.95 -2.19
C CYS A 114 -4.18 -14.81 -1.24
N LEU A 115 -4.63 -15.98 -1.71
CA LEU A 115 -5.40 -16.93 -0.91
C LEU A 115 -4.61 -17.42 0.30
N TRP A 116 -3.32 -17.73 0.14
CA TRP A 116 -2.48 -18.14 1.25
C TRP A 116 -2.35 -17.03 2.31
N ARG A 117 -2.12 -15.77 1.90
CA ARG A 117 -2.05 -14.64 2.84
C ARG A 117 -3.39 -14.37 3.52
N GLN A 118 -4.48 -14.36 2.76
CA GLN A 118 -5.82 -14.20 3.30
C GLN A 118 -6.14 -15.29 4.33
N TRP A 119 -5.72 -16.52 4.04
CA TRP A 119 -5.84 -17.62 4.97
C TRP A 119 -5.03 -17.44 6.26
N GLN A 120 -3.81 -16.91 6.17
CA GLN A 120 -2.97 -16.62 7.35
C GLN A 120 -3.55 -15.51 8.23
N LEU A 121 -4.22 -14.53 7.63
CA LEU A 121 -4.81 -13.36 8.32
C LEU A 121 -6.24 -13.59 8.83
N ARG A 122 -6.79 -14.80 8.66
CA ARG A 122 -8.17 -15.13 9.05
C ARG A 122 -8.40 -14.94 10.55
N LYS A 123 -9.59 -14.50 10.92
CA LYS A 123 -10.03 -14.35 12.31
C LYS A 123 -11.31 -15.13 12.56
N SER A 124 -11.40 -15.73 13.74
CA SER A 124 -12.66 -16.29 14.24
C SER A 124 -13.57 -15.15 14.68
N GLY A 125 -14.79 -15.08 14.13
CA GLY A 125 -15.71 -13.99 14.47
C GLY A 125 -17.19 -14.27 14.25
N GLY A 126 -17.54 -15.31 13.48
CA GLY A 126 -18.93 -15.60 13.13
C GLY A 126 -19.50 -14.58 12.14
N SER A 127 -19.51 -14.89 10.84
CA SER A 127 -20.16 -14.04 9.82
C SER A 127 -21.68 -14.05 9.97
N HIS A 128 -22.31 -12.92 9.64
CA HIS A 128 -23.76 -12.83 9.50
C HIS A 128 -24.28 -13.71 8.33
N PRO A 129 -25.46 -14.37 8.44
CA PRO A 129 -26.01 -15.22 7.38
C PRO A 129 -26.10 -14.57 6.00
N MET A 130 -26.56 -13.33 5.95
CA MET A 130 -26.67 -12.56 4.70
C MET A 130 -25.31 -12.34 4.01
N GLN A 131 -24.24 -12.18 4.79
CA GLN A 131 -22.90 -11.88 4.28
C GLN A 131 -22.31 -13.10 3.57
N TRP A 132 -22.33 -14.28 4.21
CA TRP A 132 -21.84 -15.50 3.56
C TRP A 132 -22.80 -15.98 2.47
N GLY A 133 -24.11 -15.71 2.58
CA GLY A 133 -25.09 -15.99 1.54
C GLY A 133 -24.81 -15.19 0.26
N ALA A 134 -24.61 -13.87 0.37
CA ALA A 134 -24.25 -13.01 -0.76
C ALA A 134 -22.90 -13.41 -1.39
N TRP A 135 -21.91 -13.75 -0.56
CA TRP A 135 -20.63 -14.25 -1.04
C TRP A 135 -20.77 -15.58 -1.80
N LEU A 136 -21.53 -16.55 -1.27
CA LEU A 136 -21.76 -17.83 -1.92
C LEU A 136 -22.51 -17.65 -3.25
N ALA A 137 -23.50 -16.76 -3.28
CA ALA A 137 -24.20 -16.40 -4.51
C ALA A 137 -23.23 -15.82 -5.57
N ALA A 138 -22.30 -14.96 -5.16
CA ALA A 138 -21.26 -14.43 -6.06
C ALA A 138 -20.31 -15.53 -6.56
N VAL A 139 -19.91 -16.48 -5.70
CA VAL A 139 -19.11 -17.65 -6.12
C VAL A 139 -19.87 -18.48 -7.15
N VAL A 140 -21.14 -18.82 -6.88
CA VAL A 140 -21.97 -19.60 -7.80
C VAL A 140 -22.14 -18.86 -9.13
N ALA A 141 -22.47 -17.57 -9.11
CA ALA A 141 -22.61 -16.76 -10.32
C ALA A 141 -21.32 -16.72 -11.16
N ALA A 142 -20.15 -16.64 -10.49
CA ALA A 142 -18.84 -16.67 -11.15
C ALA A 142 -18.51 -18.04 -11.75
N LEU A 143 -18.84 -19.14 -11.10
CA LEU A 143 -18.57 -20.50 -11.61
C LEU A 143 -19.55 -20.89 -12.73
N ALA A 144 -20.80 -20.46 -12.61
CA ALA A 144 -21.89 -20.76 -13.53
C ALA A 144 -22.02 -19.75 -14.68
N THR A 145 -21.04 -18.88 -14.92
CA THR A 145 -21.11 -17.85 -15.98
C THR A 145 -21.56 -18.40 -17.34
N PRO A 146 -21.05 -19.55 -17.85
CA PRO A 146 -21.52 -20.11 -19.12
C PRO A 146 -22.99 -20.54 -19.13
N LEU A 147 -23.58 -20.82 -17.97
CA LEU A 147 -24.97 -21.30 -17.86
C LEU A 147 -25.98 -20.17 -17.99
N TRP A 148 -25.72 -19.01 -17.36
CA TRP A 148 -26.62 -17.86 -17.43
C TRP A 148 -26.21 -16.83 -18.50
N LEU A 149 -24.97 -16.92 -19.01
CA LEU A 149 -24.49 -16.19 -20.19
C LEU A 149 -24.06 -17.19 -21.28
N PRO A 150 -25.02 -17.91 -21.90
CA PRO A 150 -24.70 -18.85 -22.96
C PRO A 150 -24.27 -18.09 -24.22
N LEU A 151 -23.02 -18.26 -24.62
CA LEU A 151 -22.47 -17.66 -25.83
C LEU A 151 -22.09 -18.78 -26.82
N HIS A 152 -22.36 -18.56 -28.09
CA HIS A 152 -22.04 -19.53 -29.14
C HIS A 152 -20.52 -19.74 -29.21
N GLY A 153 -20.06 -20.99 -29.24
CA GLY A 153 -18.63 -21.33 -29.18
C GLY A 153 -18.01 -21.36 -27.77
N ALA A 154 -18.78 -21.07 -26.71
CA ALA A 154 -18.34 -21.22 -25.32
C ALA A 154 -18.69 -22.61 -24.75
N GLU A 155 -18.18 -23.65 -25.41
CA GLU A 155 -18.45 -25.04 -25.04
C GLU A 155 -17.44 -25.59 -24.03
N VAL A 156 -17.86 -26.62 -23.29
CA VAL A 156 -16.96 -27.33 -22.39
C VAL A 156 -15.88 -28.04 -23.22
N PRO A 157 -14.58 -27.84 -22.93
CA PRO A 157 -13.51 -28.49 -23.68
C PRO A 157 -13.59 -30.02 -23.57
N PRO A 158 -13.21 -30.76 -24.64
CA PRO A 158 -13.02 -32.20 -24.57
C PRO A 158 -12.00 -32.59 -23.49
N LEU A 159 -12.21 -33.72 -22.80
CA LEU A 159 -11.36 -34.17 -21.70
C LEU A 159 -9.86 -34.27 -22.06
N ALA A 160 -9.54 -34.61 -23.31
CA ALA A 160 -8.17 -34.70 -23.80
C ALA A 160 -7.40 -33.37 -23.70
N GLU A 161 -8.10 -32.23 -23.79
CA GLU A 161 -7.50 -30.90 -23.78
C GLU A 161 -7.29 -30.35 -22.37
N TRP A 162 -7.91 -30.95 -21.36
CA TRP A 162 -7.91 -30.43 -20.00
C TRP A 162 -6.49 -30.34 -19.42
N ALA A 163 -5.66 -31.36 -19.65
CA ALA A 163 -4.26 -31.33 -19.21
C ALA A 163 -3.51 -30.13 -19.81
N GLY A 164 -3.72 -29.85 -21.10
CA GLY A 164 -3.11 -28.74 -21.82
C GLY A 164 -3.64 -27.35 -21.40
N ILE A 165 -4.79 -27.28 -20.73
CA ILE A 165 -5.40 -26.03 -20.24
C ILE A 165 -5.06 -25.78 -18.77
N VAL A 166 -5.08 -26.84 -17.95
CA VAL A 166 -5.01 -26.77 -16.49
C VAL A 166 -3.57 -26.68 -15.97
N TRP A 167 -2.57 -27.23 -16.66
CA TRP A 167 -1.19 -27.31 -16.17
C TRP A 167 -0.54 -25.99 -15.69
N PRO A 168 -0.88 -24.77 -16.19
CA PRO A 168 -0.31 -23.54 -15.64
C PRO A 168 -0.65 -23.31 -14.16
N PHE A 169 -1.79 -23.86 -13.70
CA PHE A 169 -2.23 -23.79 -12.31
C PHE A 169 -1.28 -24.51 -11.33
N PRO A 170 -1.02 -25.83 -11.47
CA PRO A 170 -0.08 -26.51 -10.58
C PRO A 170 1.33 -25.95 -10.67
N VAL A 171 1.77 -25.42 -11.83
CA VAL A 171 3.07 -24.76 -11.96
C VAL A 171 3.14 -23.47 -11.12
N GLY A 172 2.10 -22.63 -11.18
CA GLY A 172 2.02 -21.44 -10.33
C GLY A 172 1.96 -21.78 -8.83
N LEU A 173 1.24 -22.85 -8.47
CA LEU A 173 1.18 -23.33 -7.09
C LEU A 173 2.53 -23.89 -6.61
N LEU A 174 3.23 -24.65 -7.45
CA LEU A 174 4.57 -25.17 -7.16
C LEU A 174 5.56 -24.02 -6.97
N ALA A 175 5.51 -22.99 -7.82
CA ALA A 175 6.33 -21.80 -7.68
C ALA A 175 6.12 -21.10 -6.32
N LEU A 176 4.88 -21.05 -5.82
CA LEU A 176 4.59 -20.56 -4.46
C LEU A 176 5.28 -21.44 -3.41
N VAL A 177 5.11 -22.77 -3.47
CA VAL A 177 5.69 -23.71 -2.50
C VAL A 177 7.21 -23.58 -2.46
N VAL A 178 7.87 -23.49 -3.61
CA VAL A 178 9.31 -23.26 -3.74
C VAL A 178 9.69 -21.90 -3.13
N ALA A 179 8.97 -20.82 -3.46
CA ALA A 179 9.24 -19.48 -2.93
C ALA A 179 9.10 -19.42 -1.39
N LEU A 180 8.10 -20.10 -0.82
CA LEU A 180 7.92 -20.19 0.63
C LEU A 180 9.05 -20.98 1.29
N SER A 181 9.48 -22.08 0.68
CA SER A 181 10.58 -22.91 1.16
C SER A 181 11.92 -22.17 1.13
N LEU A 182 12.17 -21.36 0.10
CA LEU A 182 13.35 -20.51 -0.01
C LEU A 182 13.31 -19.33 0.98
N ARG A 183 12.14 -18.74 1.22
CA ARG A 183 11.97 -17.65 2.20
C ARG A 183 12.28 -18.09 3.63
N GLN A 184 12.05 -19.35 3.98
CA GLN A 184 12.46 -19.89 5.28
C GLN A 184 13.99 -19.94 5.43
N ARG A 185 14.72 -20.03 4.32
CA ARG A 185 16.19 -20.10 4.29
C ARG A 185 16.86 -18.74 4.11
N VAL A 186 16.19 -17.80 3.44
CA VAL A 186 16.74 -16.48 3.09
C VAL A 186 15.84 -15.39 3.67
N LYS A 187 16.40 -14.55 4.55
CA LYS A 187 15.72 -13.33 5.03
C LYS A 187 15.68 -12.29 3.90
N VAL A 188 14.60 -12.30 3.14
CA VAL A 188 14.31 -11.27 2.14
C VAL A 188 13.34 -10.25 2.76
N SER A 189 13.76 -8.98 2.81
CA SER A 189 12.87 -7.89 3.19
C SER A 189 11.76 -7.72 2.14
N PRO A 190 10.49 -7.54 2.54
CA PRO A 190 9.41 -7.34 1.58
C PRO A 190 9.71 -6.09 0.74
N PRO A 191 9.65 -6.17 -0.60
CA PRO A 191 9.78 -4.98 -1.42
C PRO A 191 8.63 -4.02 -1.10
N PRO A 192 8.88 -2.70 -1.07
CA PRO A 192 7.84 -1.71 -0.88
C PRO A 192 6.77 -1.81 -1.98
N ALA A 193 5.54 -1.41 -1.68
CA ALA A 193 4.44 -1.48 -2.62
C ALA A 193 4.68 -0.56 -3.84
N GLY A 194 4.38 -1.06 -5.04
CA GLY A 194 4.40 -0.33 -6.31
C GLY A 194 5.39 -0.90 -7.33
N ASP A 195 5.04 -0.85 -8.61
CA ASP A 195 5.81 -1.49 -9.69
C ASP A 195 7.12 -0.76 -10.04
N LEU A 196 7.20 0.53 -9.68
CA LEU A 196 8.35 1.41 -9.94
C LEU A 196 9.16 1.73 -8.69
N TRP A 197 9.00 0.96 -7.62
CA TRP A 197 9.60 1.25 -6.31
C TRP A 197 11.12 1.42 -6.37
N TRP A 198 11.79 0.67 -7.23
CA TRP A 198 13.24 0.75 -7.45
C TRP A 198 13.68 2.14 -7.95
N LEU A 199 12.79 2.88 -8.62
CA LEU A 199 13.06 4.21 -9.15
C LEU A 199 12.88 5.30 -8.08
N TYR A 200 11.76 5.27 -7.35
CA TYR A 200 11.43 6.35 -6.39
C TYR A 200 11.88 6.11 -4.96
N ALA A 201 12.14 4.87 -4.53
CA ALA A 201 12.69 4.59 -3.20
C ALA A 201 14.03 5.30 -2.94
N PRO A 202 15.03 5.29 -3.86
CA PRO A 202 16.26 6.04 -3.63
C PRO A 202 16.01 7.55 -3.60
N LEU A 203 15.16 8.08 -4.49
CA LEU A 203 14.81 9.52 -4.53
C LEU A 203 14.16 9.99 -3.22
N ALA A 204 13.19 9.23 -2.70
CA ALA A 204 12.55 9.50 -1.42
C ALA A 204 13.56 9.41 -0.26
N GLY A 205 14.46 8.43 -0.30
CA GLY A 205 15.54 8.28 0.68
C GLY A 205 16.47 9.49 0.73
N TYR A 206 16.89 10.02 -0.43
CA TYR A 206 17.72 11.22 -0.50
C TYR A 206 16.98 12.48 0.00
N ALA A 207 15.70 12.63 -0.36
CA ALA A 207 14.88 13.75 0.09
C ALA A 207 14.70 13.74 1.63
N LEU A 208 14.40 12.58 2.20
CA LEU A 208 14.27 12.39 3.66
C LEU A 208 15.56 12.71 4.41
N GLN A 209 16.71 12.26 3.90
CA GLN A 209 18.02 12.60 4.47
C GLN A 209 18.29 14.12 4.38
N GLY A 210 17.89 14.77 3.29
CA GLY A 210 17.96 16.22 3.15
C GLY A 210 17.12 16.95 4.19
N CYS A 211 15.86 16.55 4.36
CA CYS A 211 14.95 17.12 5.36
C CYS A 211 15.45 16.92 6.79
N GLN A 212 15.99 15.75 7.12
CA GLN A 212 16.58 15.47 8.44
C GLN A 212 17.77 16.38 8.72
N ARG A 213 18.72 16.50 7.78
CA ARG A 213 19.88 17.41 7.93
C ARG A 213 19.46 18.87 8.08
N PHE A 214 18.44 19.29 7.35
CA PHE A 214 17.90 20.65 7.45
C PHE A 214 17.25 20.89 8.82
N SER A 215 16.44 19.95 9.29
CA SER A 215 15.83 19.97 10.62
C SER A 215 16.87 20.02 11.74
N ASP A 216 17.92 19.19 11.66
CA ASP A 216 19.02 19.17 12.63
C ASP A 216 19.81 20.48 12.64
N THR A 217 19.93 21.12 11.49
CA THR A 217 20.59 22.43 11.36
C THR A 217 19.75 23.52 11.99
N LEU A 218 18.44 23.55 11.71
CA LEU A 218 17.50 24.48 12.35
C LEU A 218 17.45 24.27 13.88
N GLY A 219 17.47 23.01 14.33
CA GLY A 219 17.52 22.66 15.75
C GLY A 219 18.78 23.23 16.43
N ARG A 220 19.94 23.10 15.79
CA ARG A 220 21.21 23.68 16.29
C ARG A 220 21.18 25.21 16.33
N VAL A 221 20.65 25.85 15.30
CA VAL A 221 20.50 27.32 15.26
C VAL A 221 19.57 27.80 16.37
N LYS A 222 18.41 27.15 16.55
CA LYS A 222 17.47 27.45 17.64
C LYS A 222 18.14 27.32 19.01
N ALA A 223 18.85 26.22 19.25
CA ALA A 223 19.55 25.98 20.51
C ALA A 223 20.62 27.06 20.78
N ALA A 224 21.40 27.44 19.76
CA ALA A 224 22.41 28.49 19.87
C ALA A 224 21.78 29.86 20.19
N SER A 225 20.66 30.21 19.54
CA SER A 225 19.95 31.47 19.81
C SER A 225 19.40 31.53 21.24
N VAL A 226 18.80 30.44 21.73
CA VAL A 226 18.31 30.35 23.12
C VAL A 226 19.47 30.47 24.11
N ALA A 227 20.59 29.79 23.87
CA ALA A 227 21.76 29.87 24.74
C ALA A 227 22.35 31.28 24.81
N ARG A 228 22.44 31.98 23.67
CA ARG A 228 22.88 33.39 23.63
C ARG A 228 21.92 34.32 24.36
N GLY A 229 20.61 34.13 24.16
CA GLY A 229 19.58 34.90 24.86
C GLY A 229 19.69 34.77 26.38
N LEU A 230 19.81 33.54 26.88
CA LEU A 230 20.00 33.26 28.31
C LEU A 230 21.31 33.84 28.84
N ALA A 231 22.40 33.77 28.08
CA ALA A 231 23.68 34.35 28.48
C ALA A 231 23.60 35.88 28.58
N PHE A 232 22.96 36.52 27.60
CA PHE A 232 22.72 37.96 27.60
C PHE A 232 21.84 38.39 28.78
N GLU A 233 20.72 37.70 29.01
CA GLU A 233 19.83 37.97 30.14
C GLU A 233 20.58 37.89 31.47
N ARG A 234 21.38 36.82 31.67
CA ARG A 234 22.19 36.66 32.89
C ARG A 234 23.20 37.80 33.06
N ALA A 235 23.85 38.24 31.98
CA ALA A 235 24.81 39.34 32.02
C ALA A 235 24.12 40.66 32.40
N VAL A 236 22.97 40.97 31.80
CA VAL A 236 22.17 42.16 32.12
C VAL A 236 21.68 42.12 33.56
N MET A 237 21.16 40.99 34.02
CA MET A 237 20.70 40.82 35.41
C MET A 237 21.83 40.95 36.42
N GLN A 238 23.04 40.48 36.09
CA GLN A 238 24.22 40.71 36.93
C GLN A 238 24.61 42.19 37.00
N LEU A 239 24.56 42.91 35.88
CA LEU A 239 24.83 44.36 35.84
C LEU A 239 23.81 45.13 36.68
N LEU A 240 22.51 44.86 36.50
CA LEU A 240 21.43 45.47 37.29
C LEU A 240 21.60 45.20 38.78
N ARG A 241 21.92 43.96 39.17
CA ARG A 241 22.20 43.61 40.58
C ARG A 241 23.41 44.35 41.14
N ARG A 242 24.47 44.58 40.34
CA ARG A 242 25.63 45.39 40.77
C ARG A 242 25.23 46.84 41.00
N SER A 243 24.43 47.42 40.11
CA SER A 243 23.94 48.80 40.26
C SER A 243 23.02 48.94 41.49
N LEU A 244 22.13 47.98 41.73
CA LEU A 244 21.25 47.97 42.90
C LEU A 244 21.99 47.75 44.23
N ARG A 245 23.18 47.13 44.23
CA ARG A 245 24.02 47.02 45.44
C ARG A 245 24.60 48.36 45.90
N ALA A 246 24.66 49.36 45.03
CA ALA A 246 25.05 50.73 45.41
C ALA A 246 23.90 51.49 46.08
N GLU A 247 22.66 51.00 45.95
CA GLU A 247 21.46 51.66 46.47
C GLU A 247 21.43 51.78 48.01
N PRO A 248 21.79 50.76 48.80
CA PRO A 248 21.85 50.89 50.27
C PRO A 248 22.91 51.89 50.73
N TRP A 249 24.07 51.95 50.05
CA TRP A 249 25.12 52.92 50.37
C TRP A 249 24.64 54.35 50.11
N LEU A 250 24.00 54.59 48.95
CA LEU A 250 23.38 55.88 48.61
C LEU A 250 22.26 56.25 49.59
N ARG A 251 21.40 55.29 49.98
CA ARG A 251 20.34 55.54 50.96
C ARG A 251 20.89 55.87 52.35
N GLN A 252 21.98 55.22 52.76
CA GLN A 252 22.59 55.43 54.08
C GLN A 252 23.38 56.76 54.16
N HIS A 253 24.04 57.18 53.08
CA HIS A 253 24.83 58.41 53.03
C HIS A 253 24.08 59.60 52.42
N GLY A 254 22.88 59.39 51.89
CA GLY A 254 22.07 60.42 51.22
C GLY A 254 21.66 61.57 52.14
N SER A 255 21.31 61.30 53.40
CA SER A 255 20.99 62.34 54.38
C SER A 255 22.21 63.21 54.72
N GLY A 256 23.40 62.59 54.84
CA GLY A 256 24.66 63.29 55.05
C GLY A 256 25.09 64.13 53.85
N LEU A 257 24.94 63.60 52.63
CA LEU A 257 25.22 64.31 51.38
C LEU A 257 24.27 65.49 51.16
N MET A 258 22.97 65.32 51.43
CA MET A 258 22.01 66.43 51.35
C MET A 258 22.32 67.52 52.38
N MET A 259 22.69 67.14 53.60
CA MET A 259 23.11 68.10 54.63
C MET A 259 24.38 68.85 54.20
N ALA A 260 25.39 68.14 53.69
CA ALA A 260 26.62 68.76 53.18
C ALA A 260 26.33 69.70 52.00
N MET A 261 25.46 69.31 51.07
CA MET A 261 25.02 70.14 49.95
C MET A 261 24.28 71.39 50.45
N ALA A 262 23.39 71.26 51.44
CA ALA A 262 22.65 72.38 52.01
C ALA A 262 23.59 73.37 52.73
N VAL A 263 24.60 72.86 53.46
CA VAL A 263 25.64 73.69 54.09
C VAL A 263 26.49 74.39 53.03
N LEU A 264 26.90 73.68 51.98
CA LEU A 264 27.72 74.25 50.91
C LEU A 264 26.95 75.32 50.13
N LEU A 265 25.66 75.11 49.86
CA LEU A 265 24.75 76.11 49.30
C LEU A 265 24.58 77.30 50.23
N ALA A 266 24.41 77.08 51.54
CA ALA A 266 24.31 78.17 52.52
C ALA A 266 25.60 79.01 52.57
N LEU A 267 26.78 78.37 52.53
CA LEU A 267 28.06 79.04 52.48
C LEU A 267 28.27 79.82 51.18
N LEU A 268 27.86 79.27 50.03
CA LEU A 268 27.88 79.97 48.74
C LEU A 268 26.95 81.19 48.75
N LEU A 269 25.73 81.07 49.29
CA LEU A 269 24.79 82.19 49.43
C LEU A 269 25.33 83.27 50.37
N MET A 270 25.99 82.88 51.47
CA MET A 270 26.67 83.82 52.37
C MET A 270 27.88 84.49 51.73
N TRP A 271 28.55 83.81 50.81
CA TRP A 271 29.67 84.35 50.03
C TRP A 271 29.19 85.36 48.98
N GLU A 272 28.14 85.04 48.22
CA GLU A 272 27.53 85.98 47.25
C GLU A 272 26.90 87.19 47.94
N GLY A 273 26.32 87.03 49.13
CA GLY A 273 25.74 88.15 49.90
C GLY A 273 26.76 89.10 50.55
N ARG A 274 28.07 88.87 50.36
CA ARG A 274 29.16 89.73 50.84
C ARG A 274 29.94 90.42 49.70
N ALA A 275 29.54 90.23 48.45
CA ALA A 275 29.99 90.98 47.28
C ALA A 275 28.96 92.08 46.94
#